data_AF-A0A8J6Z5Q9-F1
#
_entry.id   AF-A0A8J6Z5Q9-F1
#
_cell.length_a   1.000
_cell.length_b   1.000
_cell.length_c   1.000
_cell.angle_alpha   90.00
_cell.angle_beta   90.00
_cell.angle_gamma   90.00
#
_symmetry.space_group_name_H-M   'P 1'
#
loop_
_entity.id
_entity.type
_entity.pdbx_description
1 polymer ?
#
loop_
_entity_poly.entity_id
_entity_poly.type
_entity_poly.pdbx_seq_one_letter_code
_entity_poly.pdbx_strand_id
1 'polypeptide(L)'
;MGNTTIPDEKKELFRRGISDFNYVSVREENAATLINELTGQTPPAVLDPVMLLTENEWLAVAQKPTWLKEKYRRGFVLTYYLRKLPPPEVKTLADELNLPVINLLDPLNYEHFTMGPAEFIWLFMNASLIFTNSFHGVALSILFKRPFVTAKFKATGAARQWRREWQLCLVFSDWKSEKLSATKLSRRKSL
;
A
#
# COMPACT_ATOMS: atom_id res chain seq x y z
N MET A 1 -7.53 2.24 9.82
CA MET A 1 -7.37 1.26 10.90
C MET A 1 -8.75 0.90 11.42
N GLY A 2 -8.92 -0.30 11.97
CA GLY A 2 -10.22 -0.85 12.38
C GLY A 2 -10.92 -0.03 13.46
N ASN A 3 -12.23 -0.21 13.59
CA ASN A 3 -13.01 0.41 14.65
C ASN A 3 -12.60 -0.21 16.00
N THR A 4 -12.42 0.63 17.00
CA THR A 4 -12.06 0.20 18.36
C THR A 4 -13.26 -0.22 19.20
N THR A 5 -14.48 -0.05 18.67
CA THR A 5 -15.73 -0.36 19.36
C THR A 5 -16.72 -1.03 18.41
N ILE A 6 -17.53 -1.93 18.97
CA ILE A 6 -18.68 -2.53 18.28
C ILE A 6 -19.95 -1.87 18.86
N PRO A 7 -20.83 -1.30 18.02
CA PRO A 7 -22.13 -0.79 18.47
C PRO A 7 -22.93 -1.85 19.22
N ASP A 8 -23.62 -1.46 20.30
CA ASP A 8 -24.31 -2.39 21.21
C ASP A 8 -25.29 -3.30 20.47
N GLU A 9 -26.02 -2.77 19.50
CA GLU A 9 -26.99 -3.51 18.68
C GLU A 9 -26.35 -4.59 17.80
N LYS A 10 -25.03 -4.55 17.59
CA LYS A 10 -24.28 -5.54 16.80
C LYS A 10 -23.51 -6.53 17.65
N LYS A 11 -23.39 -6.31 18.97
CA LYS A 11 -22.57 -7.17 19.85
C LYS A 11 -23.01 -8.62 19.82
N GLU A 12 -24.31 -8.89 19.87
CA GLU A 12 -24.84 -10.25 19.87
C GLU A 12 -24.60 -10.97 18.52
N LEU A 13 -24.71 -10.24 17.41
CA LEU A 13 -24.40 -10.76 16.08
C LEU A 13 -22.92 -11.17 15.98
N PHE A 14 -22.01 -10.30 16.43
CA PHE A 14 -20.58 -10.59 16.44
C PHE A 14 -20.25 -11.74 17.38
N ARG A 15 -20.80 -11.75 18.60
CA ARG A 15 -20.59 -12.83 19.57
C ARG A 15 -20.94 -14.18 18.98
N ARG A 16 -22.15 -14.34 18.44
CA ARG A 16 -22.59 -15.59 17.82
C ARG A 16 -21.72 -15.99 16.64
N GLY A 17 -21.49 -15.07 15.70
CA GLY A 17 -20.71 -15.39 14.50
C GLY A 17 -19.26 -15.77 14.80
N ILE A 18 -18.64 -15.17 15.81
CA ILE A 18 -17.27 -15.49 16.22
C ILE A 18 -17.23 -16.82 16.97
N SER A 19 -18.23 -17.09 17.83
CA SER A 19 -18.34 -18.35 18.59
C SER A 19 -18.50 -19.59 17.71
N ASP A 20 -18.99 -19.44 16.47
CA ASP A 20 -19.15 -20.54 15.52
C ASP A 20 -17.81 -20.99 14.87
N PHE A 21 -16.74 -20.21 15.00
CA PHE A 21 -15.42 -20.59 14.47
C PHE A 21 -14.65 -21.47 15.47
N ASN A 22 -14.03 -22.54 14.97
CA ASN A 22 -13.15 -23.38 15.79
C ASN A 22 -11.86 -22.67 16.21
N TYR A 23 -11.35 -21.77 15.37
CA TYR A 23 -10.11 -21.04 15.60
C TYR A 23 -10.25 -19.60 15.08
N VAL A 24 -9.84 -18.65 15.89
CA VAL A 24 -9.86 -17.22 15.58
C VAL A 24 -8.49 -16.64 15.90
N SER A 25 -7.95 -15.84 14.98
CA SER A 25 -6.75 -15.02 15.18
C SER A 25 -7.03 -13.61 14.67
N VAL A 26 -6.37 -12.61 15.24
CA VAL A 26 -6.55 -11.21 14.86
C VAL A 26 -5.22 -10.54 14.52
N ARG A 27 -5.26 -9.37 13.88
CA ARG A 27 -4.03 -8.62 13.51
C ARG A 27 -3.66 -7.53 14.50
N GLU A 28 -4.58 -7.18 15.39
CA GLU A 28 -4.43 -6.08 16.34
C GLU A 28 -4.82 -6.53 17.75
N GLU A 29 -4.00 -6.19 18.75
CA GLU A 29 -4.26 -6.52 20.15
C GLU A 29 -5.63 -6.02 20.64
N ASN A 30 -6.03 -4.82 20.22
CA ASN A 30 -7.33 -4.27 20.58
C ASN A 30 -8.51 -5.14 20.10
N ALA A 31 -8.35 -5.82 18.95
CA ALA A 31 -9.38 -6.73 18.47
C ALA A 31 -9.42 -8.02 19.31
N ALA A 32 -8.28 -8.50 19.81
CA ALA A 32 -8.22 -9.65 20.70
C ALA A 32 -8.94 -9.34 22.02
N THR A 33 -8.69 -8.17 22.60
CA THR A 33 -9.40 -7.69 23.80
C THR A 33 -10.91 -7.63 23.59
N LEU A 34 -11.35 -7.03 22.48
CA LEU A 34 -12.79 -6.91 22.18
C LEU A 34 -13.47 -8.27 21.98
N ILE A 35 -12.79 -9.23 21.36
CA ILE A 35 -13.30 -10.59 21.20
C ILE A 35 -13.39 -11.31 22.56
N ASN A 36 -12.40 -11.11 23.43
CA ASN A 36 -12.41 -11.65 24.78
C ASN A 36 -13.60 -11.11 25.59
N GLU A 37 -13.84 -9.81 25.55
CA GLU A 37 -14.99 -9.18 26.22
C GLU A 37 -16.33 -9.71 25.71
N LEU A 38 -16.44 -10.00 24.41
CA LEU A 38 -17.70 -10.48 23.81
C LEU A 38 -17.94 -11.98 24.01
N THR A 39 -16.89 -12.80 23.92
CA THR A 39 -17.03 -14.26 23.76
C THR A 39 -16.32 -15.08 24.84
N GLY A 40 -15.48 -14.45 25.66
CA GLY A 40 -14.57 -15.12 26.60
C GLY A 40 -13.34 -15.77 25.94
N GLN A 41 -13.24 -15.76 24.60
CA GLN A 41 -12.09 -16.32 23.88
C GLN A 41 -10.96 -15.29 23.76
N THR A 42 -9.71 -15.73 23.92
CA THR A 42 -8.53 -14.86 23.75
C THR A 42 -7.75 -15.26 22.49
N PRO A 43 -8.15 -14.77 21.30
CA PRO A 43 -7.47 -15.11 20.06
C PRO A 43 -6.05 -14.51 20.05
N PRO A 44 -5.04 -15.20 19.49
CA PRO A 44 -3.71 -14.62 19.35
C PRO A 44 -3.73 -13.45 18.37
N ALA A 45 -2.95 -12.42 18.68
CA ALA A 45 -2.58 -11.37 17.74
C ALA A 45 -1.40 -11.85 16.89
N VAL A 46 -1.61 -11.93 15.57
CA VAL A 46 -0.63 -12.43 14.59
C VAL A 46 -0.35 -11.38 13.53
N LEU A 47 0.72 -11.58 12.76
CA LEU A 47 1.04 -10.72 11.62
C LEU A 47 -0.06 -10.78 10.55
N ASP A 48 -0.20 -9.68 9.81
CA ASP A 48 -1.08 -9.64 8.64
C ASP A 48 -0.65 -10.70 7.60
N PRO A 49 -1.60 -11.43 6.97
CA PRO A 49 -1.28 -12.44 5.96
C PRO A 49 -0.39 -11.95 4.82
N VAL A 50 -0.45 -10.65 4.47
CA VAL A 50 0.39 -10.08 3.41
C VAL A 50 1.89 -10.16 3.74
N MET A 51 2.22 -10.18 5.03
CA MET A 51 3.58 -10.23 5.55
C MET A 51 4.03 -11.67 5.87
N LEU A 52 3.18 -12.68 5.69
CA LEU A 52 3.55 -14.09 5.91
C LEU A 52 4.35 -14.67 4.74
N LEU A 53 4.19 -14.11 3.53
CA LEU A 53 4.94 -14.52 2.34
C LEU A 53 6.18 -13.64 2.14
N THR A 54 7.25 -14.27 1.70
CA THR A 54 8.49 -13.61 1.27
C THR A 54 8.30 -12.87 -0.06
N GLU A 55 9.22 -11.95 -0.36
CA GLU A 55 9.27 -11.25 -1.66
C GLU A 55 9.31 -12.23 -2.85
N ASN A 56 10.01 -13.37 -2.71
CA ASN A 56 10.12 -14.38 -3.77
C ASN A 56 8.82 -15.17 -3.98
N GLU A 57 8.08 -15.46 -2.91
CA GLU A 57 6.77 -16.11 -3.01
C GLU A 57 5.75 -15.19 -3.67
N TRP A 58 5.77 -13.90 -3.33
CA TRP A 58 4.98 -12.89 -4.04
C TRP A 58 5.38 -12.75 -5.51
N LEU A 59 6.69 -12.81 -5.82
CA LEU A 59 7.18 -12.76 -7.19
C LEU A 59 6.62 -13.91 -8.04
N ALA A 60 6.45 -15.10 -7.46
CA ALA A 60 5.95 -16.29 -8.16
C ALA A 60 4.50 -16.13 -8.63
N VAL A 61 3.70 -15.28 -7.97
CA VAL A 61 2.29 -15.01 -8.33
C VAL A 61 2.11 -13.65 -9.03
N ALA A 62 3.13 -12.81 -9.09
CA ALA A 62 3.06 -11.48 -9.69
C ALA A 62 3.01 -11.57 -11.22
N GLN A 63 2.05 -10.86 -11.83
CA GLN A 63 1.88 -10.83 -13.28
C GLN A 63 1.98 -9.41 -13.81
N LYS A 64 2.80 -9.19 -14.85
CA LYS A 64 2.88 -7.87 -15.50
C LYS A 64 1.55 -7.55 -16.18
N PRO A 65 0.95 -6.36 -15.95
CA PRO A 65 -0.27 -5.98 -16.65
C PRO A 65 -0.06 -5.89 -18.16
N THR A 66 -0.99 -6.44 -18.94
CA THR A 66 -0.88 -6.50 -20.42
C THR A 66 -1.02 -5.13 -21.08
N TRP A 67 -1.80 -4.24 -20.46
CA TRP A 67 -2.02 -2.87 -20.90
C TRP A 67 -0.85 -1.92 -20.61
N LEU A 68 0.19 -2.38 -19.89
CA LEU A 68 1.30 -1.52 -19.49
C LEU A 68 2.15 -1.10 -20.72
N LYS A 69 1.85 0.10 -21.24
CA LYS A 69 2.43 0.70 -22.44
C LYS A 69 3.90 1.09 -22.27
N GLU A 70 4.58 1.35 -23.40
CA GLU A 70 6.00 1.74 -23.45
C GLU A 70 6.32 2.98 -22.59
N LYS A 71 5.37 3.92 -22.44
CA LYS A 71 5.55 5.12 -21.60
C LYS A 71 5.91 4.80 -20.13
N TYR A 72 5.56 3.61 -19.63
CA TYR A 72 5.87 3.16 -18.27
C TYR A 72 7.23 2.45 -18.15
N ARG A 73 7.95 2.22 -19.26
CA ARG A 73 9.21 1.46 -19.27
C ARG A 73 10.32 2.08 -18.44
N ARG A 74 10.34 3.42 -18.32
CA ARG A 74 11.30 4.16 -17.51
C ARG A 74 10.93 4.20 -16.02
N GLY A 75 9.82 3.58 -15.64
CA GLY A 75 9.25 3.60 -14.30
C GLY A 75 7.92 4.35 -14.25
N PHE A 76 7.29 4.34 -13.08
CA PHE A 76 6.01 5.00 -12.84
C PHE A 76 5.82 5.33 -11.36
N VAL A 77 4.99 6.33 -11.09
CA VAL A 77 4.46 6.61 -9.76
C VAL A 77 3.15 5.84 -9.61
N LEU A 78 3.00 5.08 -8.54
CA LEU A 78 1.80 4.30 -8.24
C LEU A 78 0.97 5.00 -7.16
N THR A 79 -0.34 5.08 -7.32
CA THR A 79 -1.23 5.56 -6.25
C THR A 79 -2.29 4.54 -5.87
N TYR A 80 -2.47 4.34 -4.56
CA TYR A 80 -3.50 3.48 -3.97
C TYR A 80 -4.18 4.18 -2.78
N TYR A 81 -5.21 4.98 -3.07
CA TYR A 81 -5.97 5.70 -2.05
C TYR A 81 -7.37 5.13 -1.85
N LEU A 82 -7.60 4.51 -0.70
CA LEU A 82 -8.92 4.05 -0.31
C LEU A 82 -9.80 5.25 0.05
N ARG A 83 -10.97 5.34 -0.61
CA ARG A 83 -12.07 6.28 -0.31
C ARG A 83 -11.69 7.78 -0.41
N LYS A 84 -10.59 8.11 -1.06
CA LYS A 84 -10.10 9.48 -1.29
C LYS A 84 -9.41 9.56 -2.64
N LEU A 85 -9.42 10.74 -3.25
CA LEU A 85 -8.54 11.00 -4.38
C LEU A 85 -7.08 11.11 -3.92
N PRO A 86 -6.11 10.71 -4.76
CA PRO A 86 -4.71 11.03 -4.51
C PRO A 86 -4.52 12.55 -4.36
N PRO A 87 -3.62 13.00 -3.49
CA PRO A 87 -3.36 14.42 -3.28
C PRO A 87 -2.73 15.03 -4.56
N PRO A 88 -2.98 16.32 -4.86
CA PRO A 88 -2.51 16.95 -6.10
C PRO A 88 -0.98 16.93 -6.25
N GLU A 89 -0.25 16.86 -5.13
CA GLU A 89 1.21 16.77 -5.07
C GLU A 89 1.76 15.52 -5.76
N VAL A 90 0.96 14.44 -5.88
CA VAL A 90 1.35 13.26 -6.67
C VAL A 90 1.70 13.66 -8.09
N LYS A 91 0.85 14.48 -8.72
CA LYS A 91 1.04 14.90 -10.12
C LYS A 91 2.28 15.79 -10.23
N THR A 92 2.39 16.80 -9.36
CA THR A 92 3.55 17.70 -9.33
C THR A 92 4.86 16.91 -9.23
N LEU A 93 4.93 15.94 -8.32
CA LEU A 93 6.14 15.14 -8.15
C LEU A 93 6.39 14.18 -9.32
N ALA A 94 5.35 13.55 -9.86
CA ALA A 94 5.47 12.69 -11.02
C ALA A 94 6.02 13.46 -12.24
N ASP A 95 5.54 14.70 -12.43
CA ASP A 95 6.03 15.62 -13.45
C ASP A 95 7.50 16.02 -13.20
N GLU A 96 7.89 16.33 -11.96
CA GLU A 96 9.29 16.60 -11.57
C GLU A 96 10.22 15.42 -11.83
N LEU A 97 9.73 14.19 -11.64
CA LEU A 97 10.46 12.95 -11.90
C LEU A 97 10.41 12.51 -13.38
N ASN A 98 9.61 13.18 -14.20
CA ASN A 98 9.28 12.78 -15.57
C ASN A 98 8.81 11.31 -15.66
N LEU A 99 7.93 10.92 -14.73
CA LEU A 99 7.34 9.59 -14.66
C LEU A 99 5.82 9.65 -14.80
N PRO A 100 5.20 8.73 -15.57
CA PRO A 100 3.75 8.63 -15.61
C PRO A 100 3.16 8.14 -14.28
N VAL A 101 1.92 8.53 -14.00
CA VAL A 101 1.15 8.07 -12.84
C VAL A 101 0.24 6.91 -13.23
N ILE A 102 0.22 5.86 -12.40
CA ILE A 102 -0.79 4.80 -12.41
C ILE A 102 -1.63 4.97 -11.15
N ASN A 103 -2.89 5.35 -11.32
CA ASN A 103 -3.85 5.42 -10.22
C ASN A 103 -4.74 4.19 -10.21
N LEU A 104 -4.50 3.29 -9.25
CA LEU A 104 -5.15 1.99 -9.12
C LEU A 104 -6.67 2.07 -8.91
N LEU A 105 -7.17 3.19 -8.41
CA LEU A 105 -8.58 3.39 -8.10
C LEU A 105 -9.16 4.55 -8.92
N ASP A 106 -8.65 4.77 -10.12
CA ASP A 106 -9.24 5.73 -11.07
C ASP A 106 -10.44 5.10 -11.79
N PRO A 107 -11.68 5.48 -11.46
CA PRO A 107 -12.87 4.89 -12.08
C PRO A 107 -13.02 5.25 -13.55
N LEU A 108 -12.32 6.29 -14.03
CA LEU A 108 -12.36 6.72 -15.43
C LEU A 108 -11.35 5.96 -16.29
N ASN A 109 -10.44 5.20 -15.67
CA ASN A 109 -9.44 4.40 -16.37
C ASN A 109 -9.72 2.91 -16.12
N TYR A 110 -10.42 2.28 -17.07
CA TYR A 110 -10.81 0.87 -16.99
C TYR A 110 -9.62 -0.07 -16.77
N GLU A 111 -8.50 0.16 -17.47
CA GLU A 111 -7.28 -0.66 -17.36
C GLU A 111 -6.70 -0.64 -15.94
N HIS A 112 -6.72 0.54 -15.29
CA HIS A 112 -6.26 0.65 -13.92
C HIS A 112 -7.29 0.06 -12.93
N PHE A 113 -8.57 0.30 -13.13
CA PHE A 113 -9.60 -0.05 -12.15
C PHE A 113 -9.92 -1.55 -12.09
N THR A 114 -9.73 -2.27 -13.20
CA THR A 114 -10.16 -3.68 -13.34
C THR A 114 -9.04 -4.71 -13.17
N MET A 115 -7.88 -4.31 -12.67
CA MET A 115 -6.74 -5.20 -12.54
C MET A 115 -6.93 -6.31 -11.51
N GLY A 116 -6.33 -7.46 -11.79
CA GLY A 116 -6.32 -8.60 -10.88
C GLY A 116 -5.31 -8.45 -9.74
N PRO A 117 -5.40 -9.31 -8.70
CA PRO A 117 -4.46 -9.31 -7.59
C PRO A 117 -3.01 -9.57 -8.02
N ALA A 118 -2.78 -10.41 -9.04
CA ALA A 118 -1.43 -10.68 -9.57
C ALA A 118 -0.77 -9.43 -10.19
N GLU A 119 -1.56 -8.64 -10.93
CA GLU A 119 -1.15 -7.36 -11.53
C GLU A 119 -0.92 -6.28 -10.48
N PHE A 120 -1.80 -6.24 -9.48
CA PHE A 120 -1.66 -5.35 -8.32
C PHE A 120 -0.33 -5.58 -7.60
N ILE A 121 0.02 -6.83 -7.29
CA ILE A 121 1.31 -7.17 -6.67
C ILE A 121 2.46 -6.75 -7.59
N TRP A 122 2.40 -7.06 -8.88
CA TRP A 122 3.45 -6.68 -9.83
C TRP A 122 3.68 -5.17 -9.87
N LEU A 123 2.62 -4.36 -9.84
CA LEU A 123 2.73 -2.90 -9.85
C LEU A 123 3.40 -2.38 -8.57
N PHE A 124 3.00 -2.88 -7.40
CA PHE A 124 3.67 -2.56 -6.13
C PHE A 124 5.15 -2.97 -6.17
N MET A 125 5.46 -4.14 -6.72
CA MET A 125 6.83 -4.61 -6.87
C MET A 125 7.67 -3.81 -7.87
N ASN A 126 7.09 -3.06 -8.81
CA ASN A 126 7.86 -2.39 -9.88
C ASN A 126 7.74 -0.86 -9.88
N ALA A 127 6.95 -0.29 -8.98
CA ALA A 127 6.79 1.16 -8.86
C ALA A 127 8.11 1.87 -8.52
N SER A 128 8.32 3.03 -9.13
CA SER A 128 9.43 3.93 -8.77
C SER A 128 9.14 4.67 -7.48
N LEU A 129 7.87 4.98 -7.19
CA LEU A 129 7.43 5.64 -5.97
C LEU A 129 5.96 5.34 -5.76
N ILE A 130 5.56 5.08 -4.52
CA ILE A 130 4.19 4.72 -4.17
C ILE A 130 3.57 5.79 -3.28
N PHE A 131 2.34 6.21 -3.57
CA PHE A 131 1.53 7.01 -2.66
C PHE A 131 0.31 6.22 -2.22
N THR A 132 0.11 6.10 -0.91
CA THR A 132 -0.97 5.25 -0.38
C THR A 132 -1.46 5.76 0.96
N ASN A 133 -2.76 5.60 1.24
CA ASN A 133 -3.31 5.71 2.60
C ASN A 133 -3.79 4.36 3.14
N SER A 134 -3.58 3.29 2.36
CA SER A 134 -4.00 1.94 2.68
C SER A 134 -2.94 1.23 3.49
N PHE A 135 -3.37 0.46 4.50
CA PHE A 135 -2.51 -0.44 5.25
C PHE A 135 -1.77 -1.40 4.32
N HIS A 136 -2.48 -2.10 3.43
CA HIS A 136 -1.86 -3.05 2.49
C HIS A 136 -0.88 -2.36 1.55
N GLY A 137 -1.17 -1.13 1.13
CA GLY A 137 -0.22 -0.37 0.30
C GLY A 137 1.09 -0.08 1.04
N VAL A 138 1.01 0.27 2.33
CA VAL A 138 2.21 0.47 3.16
C VAL A 138 2.94 -0.86 3.38
N ALA A 139 2.23 -1.90 3.79
CA ALA A 139 2.80 -3.22 4.06
C ALA A 139 3.54 -3.78 2.83
N LEU A 140 2.92 -3.75 1.65
CA LEU A 140 3.55 -4.20 0.40
C LEU A 140 4.73 -3.32 -0.01
N SER A 141 4.65 -2.00 0.20
CA SER A 141 5.78 -1.11 -0.09
C SER A 141 7.01 -1.43 0.76
N ILE A 142 6.79 -1.73 2.05
CA ILE A 142 7.85 -2.16 2.96
C ILE A 142 8.40 -3.53 2.52
N LEU A 143 7.51 -4.50 2.28
CA LEU A 143 7.86 -5.87 1.89
C LEU A 143 8.72 -5.91 0.62
N PHE A 144 8.36 -5.11 -0.39
CA PHE A 144 9.08 -5.03 -1.66
C PHE A 144 10.16 -3.94 -1.70
N LYS A 145 10.46 -3.33 -0.55
CA LYS A 145 11.51 -2.30 -0.40
C LYS A 145 11.36 -1.17 -1.43
N ARG A 146 10.11 -0.75 -1.68
CA ARG A 146 9.79 0.36 -2.57
C ARG A 146 9.63 1.64 -1.78
N PRO A 147 10.18 2.77 -2.26
CA PRO A 147 9.95 4.05 -1.62
C PRO A 147 8.46 4.38 -1.69
N PHE A 148 7.91 4.84 -0.57
CA PHE A 148 6.50 5.19 -0.48
C PHE A 148 6.27 6.43 0.36
N VAL A 149 5.13 7.07 0.15
CA VAL A 149 4.62 8.18 0.94
C VAL A 149 3.24 7.77 1.44
N THR A 150 3.04 7.86 2.75
CA THR A 150 1.75 7.62 3.38
C THR A 150 1.26 8.86 4.10
N ALA A 151 -0.06 9.10 4.05
CA ALA A 151 -0.65 10.31 4.59
C ALA A 151 -0.94 10.20 6.10
N LYS A 152 -0.38 11.14 6.88
CA LYS A 152 -1.11 11.84 7.95
C LYS A 152 -1.11 13.34 7.63
N PHE A 153 -1.89 13.78 6.63
CA PHE A 153 -2.03 15.20 6.34
C PHE A 153 -2.96 15.87 7.36
N LYS A 154 -2.41 16.62 8.32
CA LYS A 154 -3.09 17.79 8.87
C LYS A 154 -2.79 18.95 7.92
N ALA A 155 -3.78 19.39 7.16
CA ALA A 155 -3.66 20.59 6.35
C ALA A 155 -3.61 21.80 7.29
N THR A 156 -2.41 22.27 7.63
CA THR A 156 -2.20 23.64 8.07
C THR A 156 -1.37 24.33 7.00
N GLY A 157 -1.98 25.33 6.37
CA GLY A 157 -1.56 25.88 5.09
C GLY A 157 -0.11 26.36 5.05
N ALA A 158 0.63 25.87 4.05
CA ALA A 158 1.46 26.68 3.18
C ALA A 158 2.09 25.76 2.13
N ALA A 159 1.90 26.07 0.85
CA ALA A 159 2.60 25.49 -0.30
C ALA A 159 4.15 25.62 -0.24
N ARG A 160 4.71 26.14 0.86
CA ARG A 160 6.15 26.36 1.09
C ARG A 160 6.79 25.40 2.09
N GLN A 161 6.02 24.64 2.87
CA GLN A 161 6.54 23.71 3.88
C GLN A 161 6.80 22.29 3.34
N TRP A 162 6.56 22.05 2.05
CA TRP A 162 6.67 20.72 1.46
C TRP A 162 8.10 20.24 1.28
N ARG A 163 9.12 21.11 1.25
CA ARG A 163 10.52 20.70 1.02
C ARG A 163 11.24 20.16 2.26
N ARG A 164 10.75 20.43 3.48
CA ARG A 164 11.44 20.08 4.74
C ARG A 164 10.87 18.84 5.45
N GLU A 165 9.64 18.43 5.15
CA GLU A 165 8.98 17.29 5.82
C GLU A 165 9.13 15.94 5.08
N TRP A 166 9.93 15.89 4.01
CA TRP A 166 10.28 14.65 3.29
C TRP A 166 10.98 13.60 4.16
N GLN A 167 11.44 13.99 5.35
CA GLN A 167 12.17 13.13 6.27
C GLN A 167 11.30 12.11 7.02
N LEU A 168 9.97 12.21 6.98
CA LEU A 168 9.12 11.40 7.85
C LEU A 168 8.48 10.15 7.24
N CYS A 169 8.65 9.85 5.94
CA CYS A 169 8.16 8.58 5.36
C CYS A 169 9.03 7.99 4.23
N LEU A 170 10.18 8.57 3.89
CA LEU A 170 11.16 7.83 3.10
C LEU A 170 11.87 6.86 4.04
N VAL A 171 11.40 5.62 4.13
CA VAL A 171 12.12 4.52 4.81
C VAL A 171 13.52 4.30 4.20
N PHE A 172 13.81 4.92 3.05
CA PHE A 172 15.12 4.92 2.40
C PHE A 172 15.54 6.37 2.10
N SER A 173 16.28 6.97 3.02
CA SER A 173 16.76 8.37 2.99
C SER A 173 17.65 8.72 1.79
N ASP A 174 18.17 7.72 1.07
CA ASP A 174 19.15 7.89 -0.02
C ASP A 174 18.52 7.81 -1.43
N TRP A 175 17.19 7.71 -1.55
CA TRP A 175 16.52 7.51 -2.84
C TRP A 175 16.82 8.60 -3.89
N LYS A 176 16.96 9.87 -3.49
CA LYS A 176 17.19 10.98 -4.42
C LYS A 176 18.62 10.98 -4.99
N SER A 177 19.63 10.58 -4.21
CA SER A 177 21.03 10.61 -4.64
C SER A 177 21.35 9.44 -5.58
N GLU A 178 20.76 8.27 -5.36
CA GLU A 178 21.06 7.08 -6.17
C GLU A 178 20.39 7.10 -7.55
N LYS A 179 19.15 7.60 -7.68
CA LYS A 179 18.39 7.48 -8.94
C LYS A 179 18.45 8.64 -9.93
N LEU A 180 18.93 9.82 -9.52
CA LEU A 180 19.36 10.85 -10.48
C LEU A 180 20.63 10.40 -11.25
N SER A 181 21.34 9.37 -10.74
CA SER A 181 22.47 8.73 -11.43
C SER A 181 22.10 7.45 -12.22
N ALA A 182 20.87 6.94 -12.06
CA ALA A 182 20.50 5.57 -12.46
C ALA A 182 19.96 5.43 -13.90
N THR A 183 20.61 6.10 -14.84
CA THR A 183 20.64 5.71 -16.28
C THR A 183 21.29 4.33 -16.49
N LYS A 184 21.65 3.59 -15.42
CA LYS A 184 22.39 2.30 -15.46
C LYS A 184 21.56 1.03 -15.23
N LEU A 185 20.26 1.10 -14.93
CA LEU A 185 19.42 -0.10 -14.70
C LEU A 185 18.89 -0.79 -15.97
N SER A 186 19.44 -0.47 -17.16
CA SER A 186 19.13 -1.14 -18.44
C SER A 186 20.07 -2.30 -18.80
N ARG A 187 21.01 -2.71 -17.92
CA ARG A 187 22.05 -3.71 -18.26
C ARG A 187 21.99 -5.06 -17.54
N ARG A 188 20.89 -5.42 -16.85
CA ARG A 188 20.72 -6.78 -16.31
C ARG A 188 19.40 -7.39 -16.76
N LYS A 189 19.39 -7.90 -17.99
CA LYS A 189 18.68 -9.11 -18.47
C LYS A 189 18.90 -9.24 -19.98
N SER A 190 20.11 -9.67 -20.31
CA SER A 190 20.44 -10.33 -21.57
C SER A 190 21.57 -11.31 -21.21
N LEU A 191 21.16 -12.45 -20.65
CA LEU A 191 21.79 -13.77 -20.65
C LEU A 191 20.78 -14.72 -20.00
#